data_AF-A0A1X7TYU4-F1
#
_entry.id   AF-A0A1X7TYU4-F1
#
_cell.length_a   1.000
_cell.length_b   1.000
_cell.length_c   1.000
_cell.angle_alpha   90.00
_cell.angle_beta   90.00
_cell.angle_gamma   90.00
#
_symmetry.space_group_name_H-M   'P 1'
#
loop_
_entity.id
_entity.type
_entity.pdbx_description
1 polymer ?
#
loop_
_entity_poly.entity_id
_entity_poly.type
_entity_poly.pdbx_seq_one_letter_code
_entity_poly.pdbx_strand_id
1 'polypeptide(L)'
;MRLEDIFGTDEWFGSKNILFVGDLLQLPPVNGRPVFKKISNKLVKTRLGVANAVNIWKETVEYDELTINERQKGDETFFKIVDSVRHGSLTDETIDTLKSRVFKVSIQEKYKKWTVKEQILQFA
;
A
#
# COMPACT_ATOMS: atom_id res chain seq x y z
N MET A 1 -24.40 0.20 -9.81
CA MET A 1 -23.40 0.76 -8.87
C MET A 1 -23.68 2.24 -8.66
N ARG A 2 -23.20 2.88 -7.58
CA ARG A 2 -23.53 4.29 -7.30
C ARG A 2 -23.22 5.27 -8.45
N LEU A 3 -22.20 4.99 -9.27
CA LEU A 3 -21.87 5.82 -10.44
C LEU A 3 -22.88 5.65 -11.58
N GLU A 4 -23.36 4.43 -11.84
CA GLU A 4 -24.45 4.16 -12.79
C GLU A 4 -25.71 4.96 -12.39
N ASP A 5 -26.08 4.90 -11.11
CA ASP A 5 -27.24 5.63 -10.58
C ASP A 5 -27.11 7.16 -10.74
N ILE A 6 -25.91 7.70 -10.48
CA ILE A 6 -25.63 9.14 -10.58
C ILE A 6 -25.68 9.62 -12.04
N PHE A 7 -25.17 8.82 -12.98
CA PHE A 7 -25.07 9.20 -14.39
C PHE A 7 -26.25 8.73 -15.24
N GLY A 8 -27.18 7.95 -14.68
CA GLY A 8 -28.38 7.48 -15.38
C GLY A 8 -28.07 6.51 -16.53
N THR A 9 -27.09 5.63 -16.34
CA THR A 9 -26.66 4.65 -17.34
C THR A 9 -26.36 3.31 -16.68
N ASP A 10 -26.61 2.22 -17.39
CA ASP A 10 -26.30 0.85 -16.94
C ASP A 10 -24.86 0.43 -17.29
N GLU A 11 -24.09 1.32 -17.93
CA GLU A 11 -22.70 1.10 -18.28
C GLU A 11 -21.77 1.18 -17.05
N TRP A 12 -20.76 0.32 -17.00
CA TRP A 12 -19.81 0.26 -15.89
C TRP A 12 -19.22 1.64 -15.58
N PHE A 13 -19.19 1.97 -14.29
CA PHE A 13 -18.66 3.23 -13.76
C PHE A 13 -19.32 4.50 -14.35
N GLY A 14 -20.52 4.41 -14.92
CA GLY A 14 -21.20 5.57 -15.50
C GLY A 14 -20.56 6.04 -16.81
N SER A 15 -20.05 5.10 -17.62
CA SER A 15 -19.31 5.36 -18.86
C SER A 15 -18.07 6.26 -18.67
N LYS A 16 -17.42 6.18 -17.51
CA LYS A 16 -16.19 6.94 -17.21
C LYS A 16 -14.96 6.07 -17.40
N ASN A 17 -13.91 6.65 -17.95
CA ASN A 17 -12.59 6.03 -17.96
C ASN A 17 -12.02 6.09 -16.53
N ILE A 18 -11.75 4.92 -15.94
CA ILE A 18 -11.22 4.79 -14.58
C ILE A 18 -9.82 4.21 -14.66
N LEU A 19 -8.86 4.87 -14.00
CA LEU A 19 -7.51 4.35 -13.78
C LEU A 19 -7.35 4.01 -12.29
N PHE A 20 -7.03 2.76 -11.99
CA PHE A 20 -6.69 2.31 -10.65
C PHE A 20 -5.18 2.25 -10.50
N VAL A 21 -4.65 2.85 -9.43
CA VAL A 21 -3.22 2.82 -9.10
C VAL A 21 -3.07 2.43 -7.63
N GLY A 22 -2.17 1.50 -7.35
CA GLY A 22 -1.88 1.08 -5.99
C GLY A 22 -0.96 -0.13 -5.95
N ASP A 23 -0.58 -0.52 -4.74
CA ASP A 23 0.22 -1.72 -4.49
C ASP A 23 -0.49 -2.57 -3.43
N LEU A 24 -0.95 -3.74 -3.88
CA LEU A 24 -1.74 -4.66 -3.05
C LEU A 24 -0.91 -5.34 -1.94
N LEU A 25 0.43 -5.30 -2.05
CA LEU A 25 1.35 -5.86 -1.08
C LEU A 25 1.80 -4.86 -0.01
N GLN A 26 1.34 -3.61 -0.06
CA GLN A 26 1.58 -2.62 0.97
C GLN A 26 0.56 -2.76 2.12
N LEU A 27 -0.30 -1.76 2.32
CA LEU A 27 -1.24 -1.75 3.43
C LEU A 27 -2.62 -2.25 2.99
N PRO A 28 -3.21 -3.23 3.68
CA PRO A 28 -4.59 -3.61 3.42
C PRO A 28 -5.56 -2.51 3.90
N PRO A 29 -6.81 -2.52 3.41
CA PRO A 29 -7.85 -1.63 3.92
C PRO A 29 -8.06 -1.81 5.42
N VAL A 30 -8.19 -0.70 6.16
CA VAL A 30 -8.45 -0.72 7.61
C VAL A 30 -9.79 -1.39 7.88
N ASN A 31 -9.79 -2.45 8.70
CA ASN A 31 -10.97 -3.27 9.01
C ASN A 31 -11.70 -3.82 7.76
N GLY A 32 -11.04 -3.83 6.60
CA GLY A 32 -11.59 -4.31 5.34
C GLY A 32 -10.92 -5.61 4.89
N ARG A 33 -11.36 -6.11 3.75
CA ARG A 33 -10.74 -7.24 3.07
C ARG A 33 -10.03 -6.73 1.81
N PRO A 34 -8.85 -7.29 1.46
CA PRO A 34 -8.22 -6.96 0.19
C PRO A 34 -9.14 -7.26 -1.00
N VAL A 35 -9.11 -6.39 -2.00
CA VAL A 35 -10.04 -6.39 -3.15
C VAL A 35 -9.95 -7.64 -4.02
N PHE A 36 -8.79 -8.29 -4.04
CA PHE A 36 -8.53 -9.52 -4.78
C PHE A 36 -9.03 -10.80 -4.08
N LYS A 37 -9.45 -10.71 -2.81
CA LYS A 37 -10.03 -11.88 -2.12
C LYS A 37 -11.47 -12.10 -2.57
N LYS A 38 -11.76 -13.32 -3.01
CA LYS A 38 -13.13 -13.72 -3.37
C LYS A 38 -14.08 -13.47 -2.19
N ILE A 39 -15.16 -12.75 -2.46
CA ILE A 39 -16.25 -12.56 -1.50
C ILE A 39 -17.04 -13.88 -1.43
N SER A 40 -17.30 -14.39 -0.22
CA SER A 40 -18.09 -15.60 -0.07
C SER A 40 -19.56 -15.35 -0.40
N ASN A 41 -20.25 -16.34 -0.95
CA ASN A 41 -21.68 -16.22 -1.29
C ASN A 41 -22.53 -15.84 -0.07
N LYS A 42 -22.16 -16.31 1.14
CA LYS A 42 -22.78 -15.88 2.39
C LYS A 42 -22.65 -14.37 2.59
N LEU A 43 -21.47 -13.81 2.39
CA LEU A 43 -21.22 -12.38 2.57
C LEU A 43 -21.90 -11.55 1.46
N VAL A 44 -21.90 -12.03 0.22
CA VAL A 44 -22.66 -11.42 -0.89
C VAL A 44 -24.13 -11.32 -0.52
N LYS A 45 -24.75 -12.42 -0.10
CA LYS A 45 -26.16 -12.45 0.29
C LYS A 45 -26.46 -11.54 1.47
N THR A 46 -25.63 -11.55 2.51
CA THR A 46 -25.84 -10.74 3.73
C THR A 46 -25.55 -9.25 3.53
N ARG A 47 -24.59 -8.86 2.68
CA ARG A 47 -24.19 -7.46 2.50
C ARG A 47 -24.87 -6.77 1.33
N LEU A 48 -25.08 -7.50 0.24
CA LEU A 48 -25.59 -6.95 -1.03
C LEU A 48 -27.02 -7.39 -1.32
N GLY A 49 -27.56 -8.38 -0.61
CA GLY A 49 -28.93 -8.88 -0.82
C GLY A 49 -29.12 -9.66 -2.13
N VAL A 50 -28.04 -9.91 -2.89
CA VAL A 50 -28.07 -10.58 -4.19
C VAL A 50 -27.58 -12.02 -4.10
N ALA A 51 -27.99 -12.86 -5.04
CA ALA A 51 -27.58 -14.28 -5.09
C ALA A 51 -26.10 -14.44 -5.49
N ASN A 52 -25.62 -13.58 -6.40
CA ASN A 52 -24.25 -13.56 -6.91
C ASN A 52 -23.76 -12.11 -7.00
N ALA A 53 -22.46 -11.90 -6.86
CA ALA A 53 -21.80 -10.62 -7.09
C ALA A 53 -20.81 -10.76 -8.23
N VAL A 54 -20.85 -9.82 -9.17
CA VAL A 54 -19.88 -9.68 -10.26
C VAL A 54 -18.53 -9.28 -9.67
N ASN A 55 -17.44 -9.89 -10.14
CA ASN A 55 -16.08 -9.47 -9.75
C ASN A 55 -15.53 -8.49 -10.79
N ILE A 56 -15.81 -7.20 -10.59
CA ILE A 56 -15.41 -6.12 -11.52
C ILE A 56 -13.89 -6.11 -11.81
N TRP A 57 -13.05 -6.48 -10.84
CA TRP A 57 -11.60 -6.52 -11.02
C TRP A 57 -11.15 -7.58 -12.02
N LYS A 58 -11.92 -8.67 -12.15
CA LYS A 58 -11.62 -9.74 -13.11
C LYS A 58 -12.29 -9.48 -14.46
N GLU A 59 -13.48 -8.88 -14.45
CA GLU A 59 -14.33 -8.79 -15.64
C GLU A 59 -14.16 -7.49 -16.43
N THR A 60 -13.67 -6.42 -15.80
CA THR A 60 -13.66 -5.07 -16.41
C THR A 60 -12.31 -4.36 -16.37
N VAL A 61 -11.38 -4.83 -15.54
CA VAL A 61 -10.11 -4.15 -15.31
C VAL A 61 -8.98 -4.89 -16.01
N GLU A 62 -8.28 -4.18 -16.90
CA GLU A 62 -6.99 -4.60 -17.43
C GLU A 62 -5.89 -4.26 -16.42
N TYR A 63 -4.90 -5.14 -16.28
CA TYR A 63 -3.84 -5.02 -15.29
C TYR A 63 -2.46 -4.97 -15.95
N ASP A 64 -1.69 -3.95 -15.59
CA ASP A 64 -0.28 -3.82 -15.92
C ASP A 64 0.53 -3.59 -14.64
N GLU A 65 1.73 -4.17 -14.59
CA GLU A 65 2.67 -4.01 -13.48
C GLU A 65 3.85 -3.13 -13.87
N LEU A 66 4.15 -2.13 -13.03
CA LEU A 66 5.39 -1.37 -13.12
C LEU A 66 6.51 -2.16 -12.43
N THR A 67 7.56 -2.51 -13.18
CA THR A 67 8.65 -3.38 -12.70
C THR A 67 9.91 -2.60 -12.32
N ILE A 68 10.00 -1.32 -12.66
CA ILE A 68 11.19 -0.49 -12.40
C ILE A 68 10.98 0.31 -11.13
N ASN A 69 11.85 0.08 -10.14
CA ASN A 69 11.87 0.84 -8.90
C ASN A 69 12.79 2.07 -9.00
N GLU A 70 12.20 3.22 -9.26
CA GLU A 70 12.94 4.48 -9.36
C GLU A 70 13.33 5.08 -8.00
N ARG A 71 12.68 4.69 -6.89
CA ARG A 71 12.93 5.26 -5.56
C ARG A 71 14.28 4.84 -4.99
N GLN A 72 14.65 3.58 -5.18
CA GLN A 72 15.94 3.02 -4.73
C GLN A 72 17.01 3.01 -5.84
N LYS A 73 16.85 3.84 -6.87
CA LYS A 73 17.78 3.88 -8.00
C LYS A 73 19.22 4.18 -7.54
N GLY A 74 20.16 3.35 -7.97
CA GLY A 74 21.57 3.46 -7.62
C GLY A 74 21.98 2.71 -6.35
N ASP A 75 21.04 2.11 -5.62
CA ASP A 75 21.33 1.26 -4.45
C ASP A 75 20.66 -0.11 -4.62
N GLU A 76 21.34 -1.00 -5.34
CA GLU A 76 20.84 -2.35 -5.64
C GLU A 76 20.67 -3.20 -4.38
N THR A 77 21.52 -2.99 -3.38
CA THR A 77 21.42 -3.69 -2.08
C THR A 77 20.13 -3.29 -1.38
N PHE A 78 19.84 -2.00 -1.27
CA PHE A 78 18.62 -1.53 -0.62
C PHE A 78 17.37 -1.93 -1.41
N PHE A 79 17.42 -1.89 -2.75
CA PHE A 79 16.35 -2.41 -3.60
C PHE A 79 16.00 -3.86 -3.27
N LYS A 80 16.98 -4.75 -3.24
CA LYS A 80 16.77 -6.18 -2.93
C LYS A 80 16.15 -6.39 -1.56
N ILE A 81 16.62 -5.64 -0.55
CA ILE A 81 16.07 -5.70 0.81
C ILE A 81 14.59 -5.34 0.81
N VAL A 82 14.20 -4.21 0.19
CA VAL A 82 12.80 -3.76 0.17
C VAL A 82 11.91 -4.69 -0.64
N ASP A 83 12.41 -5.26 -1.74
CA ASP A 83 11.67 -6.21 -2.56
C ASP A 83 11.42 -7.55 -1.82
N SER A 84 12.41 -8.04 -1.07
CA SER A 84 12.23 -9.19 -0.17
C SER A 84 11.22 -8.91 0.95
N VAL A 85 11.23 -7.70 1.51
CA VAL A 85 10.21 -7.28 2.51
C VAL A 85 8.81 -7.30 1.88
N ARG A 86 8.66 -6.74 0.67
CA ARG A 86 7.37 -6.67 -0.05
C ARG A 86 6.74 -8.05 -0.26
N HIS A 87 7.56 -9.05 -0.58
CA HIS A 87 7.10 -10.42 -0.83
C HIS A 87 7.11 -11.31 0.43
N GLY A 88 7.63 -10.83 1.56
CA GLY A 88 7.79 -11.61 2.78
C GLY A 88 8.86 -12.70 2.68
N SER A 89 9.84 -12.55 1.77
CA SER A 89 10.91 -13.52 1.46
C SER A 89 12.27 -13.08 2.00
N LEU A 90 12.30 -12.72 3.29
CA LEU A 90 13.51 -12.26 3.96
C LEU A 90 14.52 -13.40 4.16
N THR A 91 15.80 -13.13 3.86
CA THR A 91 16.92 -14.01 4.23
C THR A 91 17.58 -13.55 5.54
N ASP A 92 18.40 -14.41 6.14
CA ASP A 92 19.16 -14.06 7.35
C ASP A 92 20.08 -12.85 7.11
N GLU A 93 20.71 -12.75 5.95
CA GLU A 93 21.57 -11.61 5.59
C GLU A 93 20.76 -10.31 5.51
N THR A 94 19.54 -10.38 4.98
CA THR A 94 18.63 -9.23 4.88
C THR A 94 18.23 -8.76 6.28
N ILE A 95 17.89 -9.69 7.17
CA ILE A 95 17.52 -9.42 8.55
C ILE A 95 18.68 -8.79 9.31
N ASP A 96 19.88 -9.35 9.19
CA ASP A 96 21.07 -8.85 9.88
C ASP A 96 21.48 -7.47 9.36
N THR A 97 21.35 -7.24 8.06
CA THR A 97 21.54 -5.90 7.48
C THR A 97 20.56 -4.90 8.07
N LEU A 98 19.28 -5.23 8.18
CA LEU A 98 18.27 -4.36 8.80
C LEU A 98 18.57 -4.11 10.30
N LYS A 99 18.97 -5.14 11.05
CA LYS A 99 19.37 -5.01 12.46
C LYS A 99 20.58 -4.11 12.65
N SER A 100 21.55 -4.14 11.73
CA SER A 100 22.73 -3.26 11.79
C SER A 100 22.37 -1.77 11.70
N ARG A 101 21.20 -1.43 11.15
CA ARG A 101 20.69 -0.06 11.04
C ARG A 101 19.90 0.39 12.26
N VAL A 102 19.80 -0.44 13.30
CA VAL A 102 19.19 -0.05 14.57
C VAL A 102 20.16 0.84 15.33
N PHE A 103 19.88 2.14 15.34
CA PHE A 103 20.62 3.08 16.18
C PHE A 103 20.05 3.07 17.60
N LYS A 104 20.91 2.82 18.60
CA LYS A 104 20.58 3.11 20.00
C LYS A 104 20.57 4.62 20.17
N VAL A 105 19.40 5.22 20.04
CA VAL A 105 19.20 6.62 20.39
C VAL A 105 18.75 6.66 21.84
N SER A 106 19.57 7.18 22.76
CA SER A 106 19.02 7.53 24.07
C SER A 106 18.05 8.69 23.86
N ILE A 107 16.83 8.54 24.37
CA ILE A 107 15.80 9.57 24.28
C ILE A 107 16.34 10.91 24.83
N GLN A 108 17.20 10.84 25.86
CA GLN A 108 17.86 11.98 26.50
C GLN A 108 18.84 12.73 25.58
N GLU A 109 19.67 12.03 24.79
CA GLU A 109 20.56 12.68 23.81
C GLU A 109 19.79 13.32 22.67
N LYS A 110 18.66 12.73 22.27
CA LYS A 110 17.78 13.30 21.25
C LYS A 110 17.21 14.63 21.73
N TYR A 111 16.60 14.69 22.92
CA TYR A 111 16.06 15.95 23.45
C TYR A 111 17.14 17.03 23.63
N LYS A 112 18.33 16.69 24.17
CA LYS A 112 19.45 17.65 24.26
C LYS A 112 19.83 18.26 22.91
N LYS A 113 19.91 17.45 21.86
CA LYS A 113 20.30 17.91 20.51
C LYS A 113 19.23 18.81 19.87
N TRP A 114 17.96 18.58 20.15
CA TRP A 114 16.86 19.44 19.71
C TRP A 114 16.88 20.79 20.44
N THR A 115 17.05 20.78 21.76
CA THR A 115 17.14 22.01 22.57
C THR A 115 18.32 22.91 22.13
N VAL A 116 19.48 22.32 21.83
CA VAL A 116 20.65 23.08 21.34
C VAL A 116 20.40 23.69 19.96
N LYS A 117 19.72 22.97 19.05
CA LYS A 117 19.37 23.50 17.73
C LYS A 117 18.37 24.66 17.80
N GLU A 118 17.36 24.55 18.66
CA GLU A 118 16.39 25.63 18.89
C GLU A 118 17.05 26.87 19.49
N GLN A 119 17.98 26.69 20.43
CA GLN A 119 18.76 27.81 20.99
C GLN A 119 19.59 28.52 19.91
N ILE A 120 20.31 27.77 19.06
CA ILE A 120 21.11 28.38 17.97
C ILE A 120 20.24 29.16 16.98
N LEU A 121 19.02 28.69 16.69
CA LEU A 121 18.05 29.38 15.83
C LEU A 121 17.45 30.64 16.47
N GLN A 122 17.51 30.80 17.80
CA GLN A 122 17.07 32.02 18.49
C GLN A 122 18.15 33.11 18.55
N PHE A 123 19.40 32.76 18.24
CA PHE A 123 20.54 33.68 18.23
C PHE A 123 21.07 34.02 16.83
N ALA A 124 20.37 33.58 15.77
CA ALA A 124 20.64 33.91 14.37
C ALA A 124 19.48 34.72 13.79
#